data_AF-A0A482D592-F1
#
_entry.id   AF-A0A482D592-F1
#
_cell.length_a   1.000
_cell.length_b   1.000
_cell.length_c   1.000
_cell.angle_alpha   90.00
_cell.angle_beta   90.00
_cell.angle_gamma   90.00
#
_symmetry.space_group_name_H-M   'P 1'
#
loop_
_entity.id
_entity.type
_entity.pdbx_description
1 polymer ?
#
loop_
_entity_poly.entity_id
_entity_poly.type
_entity_poly.pdbx_seq_one_letter_code
_entity_poly.pdbx_strand_id
1 'polypeptide(L)' 'MSSLFSVDKGVIPALDIRDLKRAEEIVRETRQVPGIAGYKIGWMLALRYGLGPTVACLKPSHDSLPVIRPPEGWY' A
#
# COMPACT_ATOMS: atom_id res chain seq x y z
N MET A 1 -0.73 -10.35 -21.74
CA MET A 1 -0.79 -10.18 -20.27
C MET A 1 0.04 -8.97 -19.91
N SER A 2 -0.56 -7.93 -19.33
CA SER A 2 0.18 -6.81 -18.76
C SER A 2 0.67 -7.16 -17.36
N SER A 3 1.94 -6.85 -17.06
CA SER A 3 2.48 -7.02 -15.71
C SER A 3 1.79 -6.05 -14.74
N LEU A 4 1.43 -6.53 -13.54
CA LEU A 4 0.89 -5.68 -12.46
C LEU A 4 1.95 -4.70 -11.93
N PHE A 5 3.22 -5.09 -11.99
CA PHE A 5 4.35 -4.29 -11.55
C PHE A 5 5.12 -3.76 -12.75
N SER A 6 5.55 -2.50 -12.68
CA SER A 6 6.42 -1.88 -13.70
C SER A 6 7.88 -2.33 -13.61
N VAL A 7 8.23 -3.13 -12.60
CA VAL A 7 9.59 -3.61 -12.30
C VAL A 7 9.64 -5.14 -12.28
N ASP A 8 10.76 -5.71 -12.73
CA ASP A 8 11.00 -7.17 -12.70
C ASP A 8 11.25 -7.71 -11.30
N LYS A 9 11.89 -6.89 -10.44
CA LYS A 9 12.16 -7.17 -9.02
C LYS A 9 12.02 -5.87 -8.24
N GLY A 10 11.46 -5.96 -7.03
CA GLY A 10 11.32 -4.81 -6.18
C GLY A 10 10.89 -5.15 -4.75
N VAL A 11 10.80 -4.12 -3.93
CA VAL A 11 10.42 -4.18 -2.52
C VAL A 11 8.98 -3.73 -2.38
N ILE A 12 8.23 -4.43 -1.52
CA ILE A 12 6.87 -4.05 -1.13
C ILE A 12 6.88 -3.78 0.37
N PRO A 13 6.96 -2.51 0.81
CA PRO A 13 6.90 -2.20 2.23
C PRO A 13 5.54 -2.61 2.81
N ALA A 14 5.58 -3.31 3.96
CA ALA A 14 4.39 -3.64 4.73
C ALA A 14 4.04 -2.48 5.66
N LEU A 15 2.85 -1.90 5.47
CA LEU A 15 2.30 -0.81 6.27
C LEU A 15 1.60 -1.37 7.52
N ASP A 16 2.34 -2.12 8.35
CA ASP A 16 1.87 -2.71 9.61
C ASP A 16 1.87 -1.68 10.76
N ILE A 17 1.16 -0.58 10.53
CA ILE A 17 1.05 0.57 11.44
C ILE A 17 -0.42 0.87 11.75
N ARG A 18 -0.68 1.70 12.76
CA ARG A 18 -2.05 1.97 13.25
C ARG A 18 -2.62 3.32 12.80
N ASP A 19 -1.77 4.17 12.26
CA ASP A 19 -2.08 5.56 11.95
C ASP A 19 -2.09 5.78 10.44
N LEU A 20 -3.24 6.22 9.93
CA LEU A 20 -3.45 6.40 8.49
C LEU A 20 -2.60 7.54 7.92
N LYS A 21 -2.41 8.62 8.69
CA LYS A 21 -1.58 9.76 8.27
C LYS A 21 -0.12 9.33 8.17
N ARG A 22 0.38 8.54 9.12
CA ARG A 22 1.73 7.99 9.05
C ARG A 22 1.93 7.05 7.86
N ALA A 23 0.90 6.29 7.49
CA ALA A 23 0.93 5.45 6.29
C ALA A 23 1.05 6.29 5.02
N GLU A 24 0.28 7.38 4.92
CA GLU A 24 0.38 8.32 3.82
C GLU A 24 1.77 8.98 3.73
N GLU A 25 2.33 9.42 4.85
CA GLU A 25 3.68 10.00 4.92
C GLU A 25 4.75 9.03 4.40
N ILE A 26 4.73 7.77 4.87
CA ILE A 26 5.67 6.74 4.42
C ILE A 26 5.56 6.54 2.92
N VAL A 27 4.33 6.37 2.39
CA VAL A 27 4.11 6.17 0.95
C VAL A 27 4.64 7.36 0.17
N ARG A 28 4.29 8.59 0.58
CA ARG A 28 4.73 9.82 -0.08
C ARG A 28 6.26 9.94 -0.13
N GLU A 29 6.93 9.65 0.97
CA GLU A 29 8.39 9.76 1.11
C GLU A 29 9.15 8.63 0.41
N THR A 30 8.54 7.44 0.28
CA THR A 30 9.24 6.25 -0.24
C THR A 30 8.87 5.88 -1.67
N ARG A 31 7.76 6.39 -2.24
CA ARG A 31 7.28 5.99 -3.59
C ARG A 31 8.28 6.26 -4.73
N GLN A 32 9.19 7.22 -4.55
CA GLN A 32 10.20 7.59 -5.55
C GLN A 32 11.52 6.84 -5.37
N VAL A 33 11.65 6.05 -4.30
CA VAL A 33 12.85 5.23 -4.08
C VAL A 33 12.92 4.16 -5.17
N PRO A 34 14.02 4.08 -5.94
CA PRO A 34 14.18 3.07 -6.98
C PRO A 34 14.00 1.66 -6.42
N GLY A 35 13.18 0.85 -7.09
CA GLY A 35 12.91 -0.53 -6.70
C GLY A 35 11.71 -0.73 -5.78
N ILE A 36 11.01 0.34 -5.35
CA ILE A 36 9.70 0.16 -4.70
C ILE A 36 8.67 -0.27 -5.74
N ALA A 37 8.09 -1.45 -5.54
CA ALA A 37 7.14 -2.07 -6.48
C ALA A 37 5.67 -1.85 -6.07
N GLY A 38 5.40 -1.51 -4.82
CA GLY A 38 4.03 -1.40 -4.29
C GLY A 38 4.03 -1.28 -2.78
N TYR A 39 2.85 -1.22 -2.18
CA TYR A 39 2.69 -1.21 -0.72
C TYR A 39 1.68 -2.25 -0.28
N LYS A 40 1.94 -2.90 0.85
CA LYS A 40 0.99 -3.84 1.46
C LYS A 40 0.28 -3.16 2.63
N ILE A 41 -1.04 -3.11 2.62
CA ILE A 41 -1.83 -2.62 3.75
C ILE A 41 -1.81 -3.67 4.86
N GLY A 42 -1.36 -3.27 6.06
CA GLY A 42 -1.42 -4.10 7.26
C GLY A 42 -2.83 -4.22 7.82
N TRP A 43 -3.10 -5.31 8.54
CA TRP A 43 -4.42 -5.60 9.12
C TRP A 43 -4.93 -4.51 10.06
N MET A 44 -4.04 -3.83 10.79
CA MET A 44 -4.44 -2.81 11.76
C MET A 44 -5.07 -1.58 11.10
N LEU A 45 -4.60 -1.18 9.91
CA LEU A 45 -5.23 -0.11 9.13
C LEU A 45 -6.58 -0.57 8.57
N ALA A 46 -6.62 -1.79 8.00
CA ALA A 46 -7.82 -2.37 7.40
C ALA A 46 -8.95 -2.57 8.43
N LEU A 47 -8.71 -3.39 9.45
CA LEU A 47 -8.86 -3.02 10.86
C LEU A 47 -9.79 -1.85 11.22
N ARG A 48 -9.10 -0.74 11.41
CA ARG A 48 -9.55 0.47 12.08
C ARG A 48 -10.30 1.41 11.14
N TYR A 49 -9.89 1.50 9.88
CA TYR A 49 -10.38 2.49 8.93
C TYR A 49 -11.20 1.88 7.79
N GLY A 50 -11.24 0.55 7.69
CA GLY A 50 -11.78 -0.14 6.54
C GLY A 50 -10.80 -0.17 5.37
N LEU A 51 -10.90 -1.22 4.58
CA LEU A 51 -9.97 -1.44 3.47
C LEU A 51 -10.17 -0.44 2.32
N GLY A 52 -11.43 -0.15 1.96
CA GLY A 52 -11.76 0.85 0.93
C GLY A 52 -11.27 2.26 1.27
N PRO A 53 -11.62 2.81 2.45
CA PRO A 53 -11.14 4.12 2.88
C PRO A 53 -9.60 4.20 2.99
N THR A 54 -8.96 3.14 3.49
CA THR A 54 -7.49 3.08 3.56
C THR A 54 -6.86 3.18 2.16
N VAL A 55 -7.36 2.40 1.19
CA VAL A 55 -6.87 2.47 -0.20
C VAL A 55 -7.12 3.86 -0.81
N ALA A 56 -8.31 4.43 -0.60
CA ALA A 56 -8.66 5.75 -1.12
C ALA A 56 -7.75 6.86 -0.58
N CYS A 57 -7.34 6.77 0.69
CA CYS A 57 -6.42 7.72 1.32
C CYS A 57 -4.98 7.56 0.81
N LEU A 58 -4.52 6.34 0.53
CA LEU A 58 -3.16 6.09 0.05
C LEU A 58 -3.01 6.39 -1.46
N LYS A 59 -4.08 6.27 -2.25
CA LYS A 59 -4.07 6.40 -3.71
C LYS A 59 -3.48 7.73 -4.24
N PRO A 60 -3.82 8.92 -3.71
CA PRO A 60 -3.22 10.19 -4.14
C PRO A 60 -1.70 10.21 -3.97
N SER A 61 -1.18 9.41 -3.04
CA SER A 61 0.24 9.33 -2.74
C SER A 61 0.97 8.27 -3.57
N HIS A 62 0.31 7.46 -4.42
CA HIS A 62 0.98 6.37 -5.16
C HIS A 62 0.40 6.08 -6.57
N ASP A 63 0.05 7.10 -7.36
CA ASP A 63 -0.63 7.00 -8.68
C ASP A 63 -0.25 5.85 -9.63
N SER A 64 0.94 5.24 -9.51
CA SER A 64 1.43 4.17 -10.38
C SER A 64 1.74 2.83 -9.68
N LEU A 65 1.60 2.75 -8.36
CA LEU A 65 2.04 1.59 -7.58
C LEU A 65 0.84 0.78 -7.06
N PRO A 66 0.85 -0.55 -7.23
CA PRO A 66 -0.21 -1.42 -6.72
C PRO A 66 -0.23 -1.49 -5.19
N VAL A 67 -1.44 -1.67 -4.64
CA VAL A 67 -1.67 -1.91 -3.22
C VAL A 67 -2.10 -3.36 -3.00
N ILE A 68 -1.34 -4.10 -2.20
CA ILE A 68 -1.65 -5.46 -1.81
C ILE A 68 -2.45 -5.45 -0.50
N ARG A 69 -3.49 -6.27 -0.44
CA ARG A 69 -4.43 -6.34 0.67
C ARG A 69 -4.59 -7.79 1.14
N PRO A 70 -4.90 -8.03 2.42
CA PRO A 70 -5.31 -9.36 2.88
C PRO A 70 -6.54 -9.85 2.09
N PRO A 71 -6.71 -11.18 1.90
CA PRO A 71 -7.87 -11.72 1.19
C PRO A 71 -9.18 -11.41 1.92
N GLU A 72 -10.27 -11.26 1.18
CA GLU A 72 -11.62 -11.20 1.77
C GLU A 72 -11.94 -12.56 2.43
N GLY A 73 -12.50 -12.54 3.65
CA GLY A 73 -12.92 -13.75 4.37
C GLY A 73 -12.01 -14.24 5.52
N TRP A 74 -11.03 -13.44 5.96
CA TRP A 74 -10.22 -13.74 7.16
C TRP A 74 -10.74 -13.01 8.42
N TYR A 75 -12.06 -13.03 8.62
CA TYR A 75 -12.75 -12.56 9.84
C TYR A 75 -13.78 -13.61 10.26
#